data_AF-A0A0E2Z1X6-F1
#
_entry.id   AF-A0A0E2Z1X6-F1
#
_cell.length_a   1.000
_cell.length_b   1.000
_cell.length_c   1.000
_cell.angle_alpha   90.00
_cell.angle_beta   90.00
_cell.angle_gamma   90.00
#
_symmetry.space_group_name_H-M   'P 1'
#
loop_
_entity.id
_entity.type
_entity.pdbx_description
1 polymer ?
#
loop_
_entity_poly.entity_id
_entity_poly.type
_entity_poly.pdbx_seq_one_letter_code
_entity_poly.pdbx_strand_id
1 'polypeptide(L)'
;SKASELVWNKRTRLSRKLQEEALNRAHYEMIEDDEPYYGEIKELRGIWATGKTLEECRRNLKDAIEGWLLLSIRRGLPVPKLGDYEIKEGEDVMA
;
A
#
# COMPACT_ATOMS: atom_id res chain seq x y z
N SER A 1 4.34 26.54 -0.50
CA SER A 1 4.96 27.24 0.67
C SER A 1 5.87 26.24 1.40
N LYS A 2 6.75 26.68 2.31
CA LYS A 2 7.53 25.73 3.14
C LYS A 2 6.62 24.73 3.90
N ALA A 3 5.41 25.16 4.26
CA ALA A 3 4.42 24.32 4.92
C ALA A 3 3.90 23.20 4.00
N SER A 4 3.55 23.49 2.74
CA SER A 4 3.06 22.48 1.80
C SER A 4 4.13 21.42 1.46
N GLU A 5 5.40 21.83 1.34
CA GLU A 5 6.52 20.93 1.10
C GLU A 5 6.79 20.00 2.30
N LEU A 6 6.68 20.52 3.53
CA LEU A 6 6.85 19.73 4.75
C LEU A 6 5.78 18.64 4.88
N VAL A 7 4.52 18.99 4.56
CA VAL A 7 3.38 18.07 4.54
C VAL A 7 3.58 16.99 3.49
N TRP A 8 3.95 17.36 2.26
CA TRP A 8 4.22 16.42 1.17
C TRP A 8 5.34 15.42 1.51
N ASN A 9 6.45 15.91 2.06
CA ASN A 9 7.57 15.07 2.47
C ASN A 9 7.21 14.10 3.61
N LYS A 10 6.42 14.56 4.58
CA LYS A 10 5.93 13.72 5.69
C LYS A 10 5.01 12.62 5.16
N ARG A 11 4.06 12.96 4.28
CA ARG A 11 3.16 12.00 3.62
C ARG A 11 3.93 10.94 2.82
N THR A 12 4.89 11.36 2.01
CA THR A 12 5.71 10.44 1.19
C THR A 12 6.44 9.41 2.06
N ARG A 13 7.01 9.85 3.19
CA ARG A 13 7.68 8.94 4.14
C ARG A 13 6.70 7.99 4.82
N LEU A 14 5.51 8.48 5.17
CA LEU A 14 4.49 7.68 5.84
C LEU A 14 3.90 6.61 4.92
N SER A 15 3.64 6.95 3.65
CA SER A 15 3.18 5.98 2.64
C SER A 15 4.15 4.82 2.46
N ARG A 16 5.47 5.11 2.42
CA ARG A 16 6.50 4.06 2.31
C ARG A 16 6.49 3.14 3.53
N LYS A 17 6.42 3.69 4.74
CA LYS A 17 6.39 2.88 5.97
C LYS A 17 5.14 2.01 6.05
N LEU A 18 3.99 2.54 5.64
CA LEU A 18 2.75 1.78 5.60
C LEU A 18 2.82 0.67 4.53
N GLN A 19 3.40 0.93 3.36
CA GLN A 19 3.65 -0.09 2.34
C GLN A 19 4.57 -1.21 2.85
N GLU A 20 5.66 -0.87 3.51
CA GLU A 20 6.59 -1.84 4.12
C GLU A 20 5.88 -2.68 5.19
N GLU A 21 5.11 -2.03 6.08
CA GLU A 21 4.31 -2.72 7.10
C GLU A 21 3.26 -3.65 6.49
N ALA A 22 2.60 -3.21 5.43
CA ALA A 22 1.63 -4.03 4.70
C ALA A 22 2.31 -5.27 4.09
N LEU A 23 3.49 -5.12 3.48
CA LEU A 23 4.27 -6.24 2.94
C LEU A 23 4.81 -7.19 4.01
N ASN A 24 5.01 -6.74 5.24
CA ASN A 24 5.39 -7.59 6.37
C ASN A 24 4.20 -8.43 6.88
N ARG A 25 2.97 -7.99 6.61
CA ARG A 25 1.72 -8.67 6.96
C ARG A 25 1.17 -9.55 5.84
N ALA A 26 1.80 -9.50 4.67
CA ALA A 26 1.33 -10.23 3.50
C ALA A 26 1.31 -11.74 3.76
N HIS A 27 0.21 -12.36 3.37
CA HIS A 27 0.09 -13.81 3.29
C HIS A 27 0.43 -14.24 1.86
N TYR A 28 1.15 -15.36 1.74
CA TYR A 28 1.47 -15.97 0.46
C TYR A 28 1.03 -17.42 0.46
N GLU A 29 0.45 -17.86 -0.65
CA GLU A 29 0.05 -19.23 -0.89
C GLU A 29 0.35 -19.63 -2.32
N MET A 30 0.48 -20.94 -2.54
CA MET A 30 0.57 -21.49 -3.89
C MET A 30 -0.83 -21.86 -4.39
N ILE A 31 -1.11 -21.53 -5.65
CA ILE A 31 -2.38 -21.79 -6.33
C ILE A 31 -2.16 -22.55 -7.64
N GLU A 32 -3.21 -23.18 -8.15
CA GLU A 32 -3.22 -23.83 -9.47
C GLU A 32 -3.46 -22.79 -10.57
N ASP A 33 -2.42 -22.05 -10.94
CA ASP A 33 -2.43 -21.00 -11.98
C ASP A 33 -1.09 -20.96 -12.74
N ASP A 34 -1.05 -20.30 -13.90
CA ASP A 34 0.19 -20.03 -14.65
C ASP A 34 1.18 -19.16 -13.85
N GLU A 35 0.67 -18.33 -12.93
CA GLU A 35 1.43 -17.61 -11.91
C GLU A 35 1.14 -18.19 -10.51
N PRO A 36 1.85 -19.26 -10.11
CA PRO A 36 1.44 -20.09 -8.98
C PRO A 36 1.60 -19.43 -7.61
N TYR A 37 2.27 -18.28 -7.49
CA TYR A 37 2.43 -17.59 -6.21
C TYR A 37 1.39 -16.48 -6.08
N TYR A 38 0.41 -16.67 -5.19
CA TYR A 38 -0.56 -15.65 -4.80
C TYR A 38 -0.13 -14.95 -3.51
N GLY A 39 -0.36 -13.65 -3.44
CA GLY A 39 -0.07 -12.83 -2.28
C GLY A 39 -1.20 -11.85 -1.99
N GLU A 40 -1.60 -11.73 -0.73
CA GLU A 40 -2.65 -10.82 -0.27
C GLU A 40 -2.31 -10.16 1.06
N ILE A 41 -3.02 -9.08 1.40
CA ILE A 41 -2.97 -8.44 2.71
C ILE A 41 -4.39 -8.33 3.25
N LYS A 42 -4.72 -9.12 4.28
CA LYS A 42 -6.09 -9.25 4.81
C LYS A 42 -6.70 -7.91 5.26
N GLU A 43 -5.86 -7.04 5.81
CA GLU A 43 -6.27 -5.69 6.24
C GLU A 43 -6.56 -4.75 5.06
N LEU A 44 -6.02 -5.02 3.87
CA LEU A 44 -6.20 -4.22 2.65
C LEU A 44 -7.07 -5.00 1.64
N ARG A 45 -8.39 -5.00 1.88
CA ARG A 45 -9.33 -5.76 1.05
C ARG A 45 -9.24 -5.39 -0.42
N GLY A 46 -9.14 -6.40 -1.28
CA GLY A 46 -9.04 -6.25 -2.73
C GLY A 46 -7.62 -5.98 -3.23
N ILE A 47 -6.62 -5.93 -2.34
CA ILE A 47 -5.20 -5.85 -2.71
C ILE A 47 -4.57 -7.22 -2.65
N TRP A 48 -4.25 -7.74 -3.83
CA TRP A 48 -3.58 -9.01 -4.02
C TRP A 48 -2.75 -8.94 -5.31
N ALA A 49 -1.85 -9.90 -5.48
CA ALA A 49 -1.08 -10.07 -6.71
C ALA A 49 -0.65 -11.52 -6.89
N THR A 50 -0.35 -11.89 -8.14
CA THR A 50 0.25 -13.17 -8.51
C THR A 50 1.66 -12.97 -9.09
N GLY A 51 2.42 -14.07 -9.20
CA GLY A 51 3.71 -14.07 -9.90
C GLY A 51 4.22 -15.49 -10.17
N LYS A 52 5.18 -15.61 -11.10
CA LYS A 52 5.83 -16.89 -11.44
C LYS A 52 6.81 -17.36 -10.36
N THR A 53 7.32 -16.42 -9.57
CA THR A 53 8.11 -16.68 -8.36
C THR A 53 7.56 -15.90 -7.17
N LEU A 54 7.92 -16.31 -5.96
CA LEU A 54 7.56 -15.59 -4.74
C LEU A 54 8.07 -14.14 -4.76
N GLU A 55 9.29 -13.91 -5.26
CA GLU A 55 9.88 -12.58 -5.39
C GLU A 55 9.11 -11.70 -6.38
N GLU A 56 8.67 -12.27 -7.50
CA GLU A 56 7.81 -11.57 -8.46
C GLU A 56 6.46 -11.22 -7.85
N CYS A 57 5.78 -12.19 -7.22
CA CYS A 57 4.51 -11.94 -6.52
C CYS A 57 4.67 -10.83 -5.46
N ARG A 58 5.73 -10.86 -4.65
CA ARG A 58 6.02 -9.82 -3.65
C ARG A 58 6.25 -8.44 -4.28
N ARG A 59 6.93 -8.37 -5.43
CA ARG A 59 7.11 -7.11 -6.18
C ARG A 59 5.78 -6.60 -6.73
N ASN A 60 5.00 -7.47 -7.35
CA ASN A 60 3.70 -7.12 -7.91
C ASN A 60 2.73 -6.65 -6.81
N LEU A 61 2.75 -7.30 -5.64
CA LEU A 61 1.97 -6.91 -4.47
C LEU A 61 2.39 -5.52 -3.96
N LYS A 62 3.70 -5.23 -3.93
CA LYS A 62 4.21 -3.90 -3.58
C LYS A 62 3.66 -2.81 -4.49
N ASP A 63 3.67 -3.06 -5.80
CA ASP A 63 3.19 -2.11 -6.82
C ASP A 63 1.66 -1.90 -6.70
N ALA A 64 0.90 -2.97 -6.43
CA ALA A 64 -0.53 -2.90 -6.18
C ALA A 64 -0.86 -2.02 -4.94
N ILE A 65 -0.11 -2.17 -3.85
CA ILE A 65 -0.26 -1.32 -2.64
C ILE A 65 0.07 0.14 -2.96
N GLU A 66 1.12 0.40 -3.76
CA GLU A 66 1.52 1.76 -4.12
C GLU A 66 0.44 2.48 -4.93
N GLY A 67 -0.07 1.81 -5.97
CA GLY A 67 -1.16 2.33 -6.79
C GLY A 67 -2.43 2.58 -5.98
N TRP A 68 -2.79 1.64 -5.09
CA TRP A 68 -3.93 1.79 -4.21
C TRP A 68 -3.77 2.93 -3.21
N LEU A 69 -2.60 3.10 -2.59
CA LEU A 69 -2.31 4.20 -1.68
C LEU A 69 -2.40 5.56 -2.38
N LEU A 70 -1.78 5.68 -3.56
CA LEU A 70 -1.83 6.90 -4.35
C LEU A 70 -3.28 7.30 -4.68
N LEU A 71 -4.09 6.34 -5.12
CA LEU A 71 -5.49 6.58 -5.44
C LEU A 71 -6.31 6.94 -4.21
N SER A 72 -6.10 6.23 -3.10
CA SER A 72 -6.83 6.44 -1.85
C SER A 72 -6.55 7.82 -1.28
N ILE A 73 -5.28 8.23 -1.22
CA ILE A 73 -4.90 9.57 -0.75
C ILE A 73 -5.49 10.65 -1.65
N ARG A 74 -5.38 10.50 -2.97
CA ARG A 74 -5.90 11.49 -3.93
C ARG A 74 -7.42 11.67 -3.84
N ARG A 75 -8.14 10.59 -3.55
CA ARG A 75 -9.61 10.60 -3.45
C ARG A 75 -10.12 10.86 -2.04
N GLY A 76 -9.23 11.02 -1.05
CA GLY A 76 -9.62 11.10 0.36
C GLY A 76 -10.41 9.88 0.80
N LEU A 77 -9.97 8.68 0.40
CA LEU A 77 -10.53 7.43 0.87
C LEU A 77 -9.80 7.00 2.16
N PRO A 78 -10.51 6.35 3.10
CA PRO A 78 -9.91 5.89 4.34
C PRO A 78 -8.86 4.83 4.07
N VAL A 79 -7.65 5.06 4.59
CA VAL A 79 -6.56 4.09 4.57
C VAL A 79 -6.55 3.40 5.93
N PRO A 80 -6.72 2.06 6.00
CA PRO A 80 -6.65 1.34 7.27
C PRO A 80 -5.32 1.58 7.98
N LYS A 81 -5.38 1.76 9.30
CA LYS A 81 -4.18 1.79 10.13
C LYS A 81 -3.53 0.41 10.15
N LEU A 82 -2.22 0.36 9.88
CA LEU A 82 -1.41 -0.86 9.95
C LEU A 82 -0.29 -0.65 10.98
N GLY A 83 -0.27 -1.46 12.04
CA GLY A 83 0.65 -1.26 13.16
C GLY A 83 0.50 0.15 13.74
N ASP A 84 1.58 0.92 13.74
CA ASP A 84 1.61 2.32 14.20
C ASP A 84 1.43 3.35 13.08
N TYR A 85 1.24 2.90 11.84
CA TYR A 85 1.15 3.76 10.66
C TYR A 85 -0.31 4.03 10.27
N GLU A 86 -0.66 5.31 10.22
CA GLU A 86 -2.01 5.79 9.89
C GLU A 86 -1.91 7.03 9.01
N ILE A 87 -2.57 7.03 7.86
CA ILE A 87 -2.70 8.20 6.99
C ILE A 87 -4.07 8.83 7.26
N LYS A 88 -4.09 10.04 7.83
CA LYS A 88 -5.33 10.76 8.14
C LYS A 88 -5.78 11.62 6.96
N GLU A 89 -7.08 11.64 6.71
CA GLU A 89 -7.73 12.60 5.81
C GLU A 89 -7.52 14.03 6.32
N GLY A 90 -7.34 14.99 5.40
CA GLY A 90 -7.27 16.42 5.72
C GLY A 90 -5.90 17.11 5.67
N GLU A 91 -4.81 16.43 5.29
CA GLU A 91 -3.53 17.11 5.01
C GLU A 91 -3.41 17.61 3.54
N ASP A 92 -4.44 17.44 2.68
CA ASP A 92 -4.61 18.14 1.39
C ASP A 92 -6.11 18.31 1.06
N VAL A 93 -6.82 19.11 1.85
CA VAL A 93 -7.93 19.89 1.29
C VAL A 93 -7.38 21.27 0.98
N MET A 94 -6.74 21.38 -0.19
CA MET A 94 -6.49 22.67 -0.81
C MET A 94 -7.86 23.25 -1.19
N ALA A 95 -8.43 24.03 -0.27
CA ALA A 95 -9.37 25.08 -0.60
C ALA A 95 -8.61 26.26 -1.20
#